data_AF-A0AAU8PSG3-F1
#
_entry.id   AF-A0AAU8PSG3-F1
#
_cell.length_a   1.000
_cell.length_b   1.000
_cell.length_c   1.000
_cell.angle_alpha   90.00
_cell.angle_beta   90.00
_cell.angle_gamma   90.00
#
_symmetry.space_group_name_H-M   'P 1'
#
loop_
_entity.id
_entity.type
_entity.pdbx_description
1 polymer ?
#
loop_
_entity_poly.entity_id
_entity_poly.type
_entity_poly.pdbx_seq_one_letter_code
_entity_poly.pdbx_strand_id
1 'polypeptide(L)'
;MLKKFAVPMVAVIGAAGMCVPQAIADEAVAAKECSVQVVSGSVKWGIKHSWRNYIQGNIAKGQWETTGKVTEGTGDKKNKDFQFNFEVDPARTKIAVENGKITTSEIRTKDSSITFTGHHGALYSQVKSPIIKTSGDTVSAGSGYLGYYVPGKNMTQYTEKDRVDANKKQGEGIFSKGKVETASLSGETLTLKGSNLRYTPQPGTKDGKIEGVDVLFMGIYNENYLPEVDDVDVELKVKNNCGNISGTGNPAADLGTPGSLSKPWAIVLGILGGFAALAGLFHVFMNSGLLQNLPFFNR
;
A
#
# COMPACT_ATOMS: atom_id res chain seq x y z
N MET A 1 -85.01 -24.50 62.97
CA MET A 1 -84.38 -25.83 62.82
C MET A 1 -83.16 -25.71 61.93
N LEU A 2 -82.06 -26.32 62.36
CA LEU A 2 -80.79 -26.64 61.70
C LEU A 2 -79.83 -25.54 61.19
N LYS A 3 -78.71 -25.47 61.94
CA LYS A 3 -77.36 -24.96 61.64
C LYS A 3 -76.83 -25.42 60.27
N LYS A 4 -75.91 -24.62 59.69
CA LYS A 4 -74.55 -25.06 59.32
C LYS A 4 -73.65 -23.87 58.92
N PHE A 5 -72.43 -23.91 59.46
CA PHE A 5 -71.29 -23.05 59.17
C PHE A 5 -70.65 -23.40 57.82
N ALA A 6 -70.05 -22.42 57.15
CA ALA A 6 -68.84 -22.60 56.32
C ALA A 6 -68.09 -21.26 56.19
N VAL A 7 -66.80 -21.30 56.55
CA VAL A 7 -65.78 -20.23 56.45
C VAL A 7 -64.87 -20.55 55.23
N PRO A 8 -63.84 -19.76 54.89
CA PRO A 8 -63.77 -18.72 53.86
C PRO A 8 -62.96 -19.14 52.61
N MET A 9 -62.90 -18.31 51.56
CA MET A 9 -61.78 -18.37 50.60
C MET A 9 -61.39 -16.95 50.19
N VAL A 10 -60.28 -16.49 50.77
CA VAL A 10 -59.61 -15.24 50.40
C VAL A 10 -58.69 -15.55 49.22
N ALA A 11 -58.95 -14.95 48.07
CA ALA A 11 -58.04 -14.96 46.92
C ALA A 11 -57.12 -13.74 47.01
N VAL A 12 -55.83 -13.96 47.29
CA VAL A 12 -54.78 -12.93 47.18
C VAL A 12 -54.34 -12.87 45.72
N ILE A 13 -54.64 -11.76 45.04
CA ILE A 13 -54.09 -11.45 43.72
C ILE A 13 -52.74 -10.76 43.95
N GLY A 14 -51.65 -11.45 43.64
CA GLY A 14 -50.31 -10.86 43.59
C GLY A 14 -50.12 -10.08 42.29
N ALA A 15 -50.03 -8.75 42.39
CA ALA A 15 -49.63 -7.89 41.29
C ALA A 15 -48.10 -7.89 41.17
N ALA A 16 -47.56 -8.63 40.20
CA ALA A 16 -46.15 -8.56 39.84
C ALA A 16 -45.91 -7.29 38.99
N GLY A 17 -45.24 -6.30 39.58
CA GLY A 17 -44.75 -5.12 38.86
C GLY A 17 -43.64 -5.51 37.89
N MET A 18 -43.92 -5.48 36.59
CA MET A 18 -42.91 -5.61 35.55
C MET A 18 -42.15 -4.28 35.43
N CYS A 19 -40.92 -4.24 35.95
CA CYS A 19 -39.95 -3.21 35.59
C CYS A 19 -39.59 -3.40 34.11
N VAL A 20 -39.99 -2.47 33.24
CA VAL A 20 -39.51 -2.42 31.86
C VAL A 20 -38.09 -1.83 31.91
N PRO A 21 -37.03 -2.57 31.53
CA PRO A 21 -35.72 -1.97 31.39
C PRO A 21 -35.76 -1.01 30.20
N GLN A 22 -35.63 0.29 30.47
CA GLN A 22 -35.41 1.27 29.42
C GLN A 22 -34.01 1.03 28.84
N ALA A 23 -33.96 0.56 27.60
CA ALA A 23 -32.74 0.52 26.82
C ALA A 23 -32.29 1.96 26.59
N ILE A 24 -31.21 2.36 27.26
CA ILE A 24 -30.49 3.59 26.94
C ILE A 24 -29.83 3.30 25.60
N ALA A 25 -30.33 3.91 24.53
CA ALA A 25 -29.62 3.93 23.27
C ALA A 25 -28.35 4.76 23.51
N ASP A 26 -27.20 4.10 23.62
CA ASP A 26 -25.92 4.76 23.39
C ASP A 26 -26.01 5.33 21.97
N GLU A 27 -26.14 6.66 21.86
CA GLU A 27 -25.89 7.35 20.61
C GLU A 27 -24.43 7.09 20.27
N ALA A 28 -24.21 6.09 19.42
CA ALA A 28 -22.97 5.92 18.71
C ALA A 28 -22.77 7.21 17.91
N VAL A 29 -22.02 8.15 18.47
CA VAL A 29 -21.45 9.27 17.72
C VAL A 29 -20.66 8.61 16.60
N ALA A 30 -21.23 8.61 15.40
CA ALA A 30 -20.53 8.13 14.22
C ALA A 30 -19.23 8.92 14.15
N ALA A 31 -18.11 8.27 14.46
CA ALA A 31 -16.80 8.86 14.34
C ALA A 31 -16.71 9.38 12.91
N LYS A 32 -16.41 10.67 12.75
CA LYS A 32 -16.26 11.28 11.43
C LYS A 32 -15.07 10.59 10.76
N GLU A 33 -15.36 9.66 9.87
CA GLU A 33 -14.34 8.90 9.14
C GLU A 33 -13.41 9.88 8.41
N CYS A 34 -12.11 9.71 8.65
CA CYS A 34 -11.08 10.48 7.99
C CYS A 34 -11.02 10.10 6.51
N SER A 35 -11.00 11.10 5.64
CA SER A 35 -10.90 10.97 4.20
C SER A 35 -9.85 11.93 3.66
N VAL A 36 -9.01 11.42 2.76
CA VAL A 36 -7.97 12.19 2.07
C VAL A 36 -8.18 12.04 0.57
N GLN A 37 -8.49 13.15 -0.11
CA GLN A 37 -8.60 13.22 -1.55
C GLN A 37 -7.35 13.92 -2.11
N VAL A 38 -6.58 13.23 -2.95
CA VAL A 38 -5.43 13.82 -3.64
C VAL A 38 -5.91 14.73 -4.77
N VAL A 39 -5.33 15.93 -4.86
CA VAL A 39 -5.63 16.95 -5.88
C VAL A 39 -4.50 17.04 -6.90
N SER A 40 -3.26 17.10 -6.41
CA SER A 40 -2.05 17.16 -7.23
C SER A 40 -0.84 16.78 -6.37
N GLY A 41 0.35 16.74 -6.96
CA GLY A 41 1.57 16.49 -6.22
C GLY A 41 2.75 16.16 -7.11
N SER A 42 3.87 15.89 -6.47
CA SER A 42 5.11 15.48 -7.11
C SER A 42 5.76 14.33 -6.37
N VAL A 43 6.36 13.41 -7.13
CA VAL A 43 7.37 12.47 -6.63
C VAL A 43 8.73 12.97 -7.12
N LYS A 44 9.66 13.21 -6.20
CA LYS A 44 11.06 13.50 -6.51
C LYS A 44 11.92 12.29 -6.20
N TRP A 45 12.63 11.80 -7.21
CA TRP A 45 13.42 10.58 -7.08
C TRP A 45 14.55 10.55 -8.11
N GLY A 46 15.77 10.20 -7.67
CA GLY A 46 16.92 10.05 -8.56
C GLY A 46 16.98 8.71 -9.32
N ILE A 47 16.09 7.77 -9.03
CA ILE A 47 16.18 6.35 -9.40
C ILE A 47 17.35 5.68 -8.68
N LYS A 48 18.59 5.96 -9.09
CA LYS A 48 19.81 5.42 -8.46
C LYS A 48 21.04 6.20 -8.89
N HIS A 49 21.73 6.81 -7.93
CA HIS A 49 22.91 7.66 -8.15
C HIS A 49 24.04 6.94 -8.88
N SER A 50 24.40 5.73 -8.45
CA SER A 50 25.47 4.97 -9.09
C SER A 50 25.12 4.51 -10.51
N TRP A 51 23.82 4.33 -10.81
CA TRP A 51 23.36 4.00 -12.16
C TRP A 51 23.48 5.20 -13.10
N ARG A 52 23.02 6.38 -12.66
CA ARG A 52 23.21 7.63 -13.44
C ARG A 52 24.69 7.89 -13.72
N ASN A 53 25.55 7.72 -12.72
CA ASN A 53 27.01 7.85 -12.88
C ASN A 53 27.59 6.83 -13.84
N TYR A 54 27.12 5.58 -13.79
CA TYR A 54 27.53 4.55 -14.74
C TYR A 54 27.16 4.93 -16.17
N ILE A 55 25.91 5.37 -16.39
CA ILE A 55 25.41 5.79 -17.70
C ILE A 55 26.26 6.93 -18.26
N GLN A 56 26.50 7.99 -17.48
CA GLN A 56 27.33 9.13 -17.91
C GLN A 56 28.84 8.92 -17.77
N GLY A 57 29.26 7.71 -17.38
CA GLY A 57 30.66 7.37 -17.13
C GLY A 57 31.37 6.87 -18.38
N ASN A 58 32.68 6.65 -18.26
CA ASN A 58 33.52 6.19 -19.37
C ASN A 58 33.27 4.73 -19.78
N ILE A 59 32.51 3.97 -18.98
CA ILE A 59 32.17 2.57 -19.26
C ILE A 59 30.95 2.51 -20.18
N ALA A 60 29.80 3.05 -19.76
CA ALA A 60 28.60 3.02 -20.58
C ALA A 60 28.62 4.07 -21.69
N LYS A 61 29.27 5.23 -21.47
CA LYS A 61 29.33 6.36 -22.43
C LYS A 61 27.94 6.69 -23.00
N GLY A 62 26.96 6.71 -22.11
CA GLY A 62 25.56 6.79 -22.41
C GLY A 62 24.95 8.13 -22.01
N GLN A 63 23.63 8.19 -22.15
CA GLN A 63 22.82 9.33 -21.77
C GLN A 63 21.41 8.87 -21.38
N TRP A 64 20.58 9.83 -20.98
CA TRP A 64 19.14 9.61 -20.87
C TRP A 64 18.35 10.75 -21.48
N GLU A 65 17.13 10.44 -21.86
CA GLU A 65 16.12 11.38 -22.33
C GLU A 65 14.83 11.20 -21.55
N THR A 66 14.13 12.31 -21.29
CA THR A 66 12.87 12.31 -20.55
C THR A 66 11.71 12.65 -21.48
N THR A 67 10.58 11.97 -21.31
CA THR A 67 9.34 12.25 -22.07
C THR A 67 8.12 12.14 -21.14
N GLY A 68 7.06 12.88 -21.47
CA GLY A 68 5.83 12.91 -20.68
C GLY A 68 5.92 13.81 -19.45
N LYS A 69 5.27 13.41 -18.35
CA LYS A 69 5.11 14.21 -17.12
C LYS A 69 6.24 14.02 -16.12
N VAL A 70 7.47 14.23 -16.60
CA VAL A 70 8.70 14.21 -15.81
C VAL A 70 9.61 15.34 -16.25
N THR A 71 10.29 15.98 -15.29
CA THR A 71 11.36 16.94 -15.56
C THR A 71 12.61 16.55 -14.80
N GLU A 72 13.77 16.97 -15.31
CA GLU A 72 15.03 16.84 -14.57
C GLU A 72 15.14 17.92 -13.49
N GLY A 73 15.73 17.57 -12.35
CA GLY A 73 16.11 18.53 -11.32
C GLY A 73 17.25 19.43 -11.79
N THR A 74 17.46 20.52 -11.06
CA THR A 74 18.55 21.46 -11.33
C THR A 74 19.87 20.97 -10.71
N GLY A 75 21.00 21.21 -11.38
CA GLY A 75 22.33 20.91 -10.87
C GLY A 75 23.06 19.80 -11.64
N ASP A 76 24.20 19.37 -11.11
CA ASP A 76 24.98 18.30 -11.73
C ASP A 76 24.23 16.96 -11.63
N LYS A 77 23.96 16.36 -12.79
CA LYS A 77 23.28 15.08 -12.97
C LYS A 77 24.00 13.90 -12.28
N LYS A 78 25.30 14.07 -11.99
CA LYS A 78 26.16 13.10 -11.27
C LYS A 78 26.13 13.26 -9.76
N ASN A 79 25.53 14.33 -9.21
CA ASN A 79 25.42 14.50 -7.76
C ASN A 79 24.40 13.52 -7.16
N LYS A 80 24.62 13.17 -5.88
CA LYS A 80 23.72 12.30 -5.10
C LYS A 80 22.33 12.92 -4.96
N ASP A 81 22.27 14.24 -4.81
CA ASP A 81 21.02 14.98 -4.59
C ASP A 81 20.24 15.27 -5.89
N PHE A 82 20.77 14.87 -7.05
CA PHE A 82 20.02 15.01 -8.30
C PHE A 82 18.78 14.12 -8.29
N GLN A 83 17.62 14.71 -8.56
CA GLN A 83 16.33 14.04 -8.60
C GLN A 83 15.59 14.38 -9.90
N PHE A 84 14.84 13.42 -10.43
CA PHE A 84 13.78 13.70 -11.39
C PHE A 84 12.52 14.09 -10.64
N ASN A 85 11.70 14.97 -11.23
CA ASN A 85 10.42 15.41 -10.68
C ASN A 85 9.28 14.85 -11.54
N PHE A 86 8.47 13.95 -10.97
CA PHE A 86 7.35 13.30 -11.65
C PHE A 86 6.03 13.87 -11.14
N GLU A 87 5.13 14.21 -12.06
CA GLU A 87 3.79 14.67 -11.70
C GLU A 87 2.95 13.49 -11.18
N VAL A 88 2.32 13.66 -10.01
CA VAL A 88 1.42 12.64 -9.44
C VAL A 88 0.15 12.52 -10.28
N ASP A 89 -0.36 11.29 -10.38
CA ASP A 89 -1.68 10.98 -10.91
C ASP A 89 -2.66 10.84 -9.72
N PRO A 90 -3.50 11.87 -9.46
CA PRO A 90 -4.41 11.84 -8.33
C PRO A 90 -5.47 10.72 -8.43
N ALA A 91 -5.89 10.36 -9.65
CA ALA A 91 -6.96 9.38 -9.86
C ALA A 91 -6.51 7.95 -9.54
N ARG A 92 -5.21 7.68 -9.64
CA ARG A 92 -4.62 6.36 -9.30
C ARG A 92 -3.92 6.33 -7.95
N THR A 93 -3.82 7.47 -7.27
CA THR A 93 -3.18 7.56 -5.96
C THR A 93 -4.16 7.23 -4.83
N LYS A 94 -3.72 6.41 -3.88
CA LYS A 94 -4.53 5.99 -2.71
C LYS A 94 -3.76 6.23 -1.42
N ILE A 95 -4.44 6.78 -0.41
CA ILE A 95 -3.93 6.99 0.95
C ILE A 95 -4.94 6.40 1.93
N ALA A 96 -4.48 5.55 2.84
CA ALA A 96 -5.29 5.06 3.95
C ALA A 96 -4.82 5.71 5.25
N VAL A 97 -5.78 6.21 6.03
CA VAL A 97 -5.54 6.78 7.35
C VAL A 97 -6.46 6.09 8.34
N GLU A 98 -5.88 5.60 9.42
CA GLU A 98 -6.61 4.99 10.54
C GLU A 98 -6.04 5.56 11.84
N ASN A 99 -6.89 5.84 12.81
CA ASN A 99 -6.50 6.33 14.14
C ASN A 99 -5.51 7.53 14.11
N GLY A 100 -5.70 8.44 13.15
CA GLY A 100 -4.85 9.62 13.00
C GLY A 100 -3.42 9.29 12.52
N LYS A 101 -3.22 8.16 11.85
CA LYS A 101 -1.94 7.71 11.27
C LYS A 101 -2.11 7.27 9.83
N ILE A 102 -1.11 7.52 8.98
CA ILE A 102 -1.10 6.98 7.62
C ILE A 102 -0.70 5.50 7.72
N THR A 103 -1.60 4.58 7.36
CA THR A 103 -1.33 3.13 7.45
C THR A 103 -0.73 2.57 6.17
N THR A 104 -1.31 2.94 5.03
CA THR A 104 -0.82 2.58 3.71
C THR A 104 -0.92 3.74 2.72
N SER A 105 -0.05 3.72 1.71
CA SER A 105 -0.20 4.57 0.53
C SER A 105 0.23 3.82 -0.73
N GLU A 106 -0.37 4.19 -1.85
CA GLU A 106 0.08 3.84 -3.18
C GLU A 106 0.04 5.11 -4.04
N ILE A 107 1.21 5.74 -4.19
CA ILE A 107 1.40 6.95 -5.00
C ILE A 107 1.69 6.51 -6.43
N ARG A 108 0.88 7.01 -7.36
CA ARG A 108 1.01 6.77 -8.78
C ARG A 108 1.34 8.07 -9.48
N THR A 109 2.19 8.01 -10.50
CA THR A 109 2.57 9.17 -11.33
C THR A 109 1.87 9.13 -12.67
N LYS A 110 1.75 10.30 -13.31
CA LYS A 110 1.27 10.39 -14.70
C LYS A 110 2.28 9.76 -15.66
N ASP A 111 1.80 9.50 -16.88
CA ASP A 111 2.63 8.95 -17.95
C ASP A 111 3.91 9.76 -18.14
N SER A 112 5.02 9.08 -17.85
CA SER A 112 6.37 9.63 -17.87
C SER A 112 7.35 8.52 -18.21
N SER A 113 8.45 8.86 -18.87
CA SER A 113 9.51 7.90 -19.22
C SER A 113 10.88 8.56 -19.12
N ILE A 114 11.83 7.85 -18.53
CA ILE A 114 13.26 8.12 -18.61
C ILE A 114 13.89 6.98 -19.42
N THR A 115 14.37 7.29 -20.61
CA THR A 115 15.03 6.32 -21.49
C THR A 115 16.53 6.39 -21.27
N PHE A 116 17.14 5.36 -20.70
CA PHE A 116 18.59 5.22 -20.59
C PHE A 116 19.15 4.49 -21.81
N THR A 117 20.23 5.04 -22.37
CA THR A 117 21.01 4.41 -23.44
C THR A 117 22.48 4.40 -23.10
N GLY A 118 23.22 3.42 -23.60
CA GLY A 118 24.66 3.29 -23.38
C GLY A 118 25.26 2.13 -24.17
N HIS A 119 26.55 1.89 -24.00
CA HIS A 119 27.32 0.82 -24.66
C HIS A 119 27.13 0.82 -26.17
N HIS A 120 27.24 2.00 -26.80
CA HIS A 120 27.08 2.15 -28.24
C HIS A 120 25.75 1.60 -28.78
N GLY A 121 24.68 1.70 -27.98
CA GLY A 121 23.33 1.25 -28.32
C GLY A 121 22.97 -0.14 -27.76
N ALA A 122 23.91 -0.86 -27.16
CA ALA A 122 23.63 -2.16 -26.57
C ALA A 122 22.75 -2.07 -25.30
N LEU A 123 22.94 -1.02 -24.49
CA LEU A 123 22.09 -0.73 -23.33
C LEU A 123 20.90 0.13 -23.76
N TYR A 124 19.70 -0.35 -23.44
CA TYR A 124 18.45 0.38 -23.59
C TYR A 124 17.46 -0.05 -22.52
N SER A 125 17.00 0.90 -21.70
CA SER A 125 15.91 0.66 -20.75
C SER A 125 15.08 1.93 -20.55
N GLN A 126 13.80 1.77 -20.22
CA GLN A 126 12.90 2.86 -19.90
C GLN A 126 12.32 2.68 -18.50
N VAL A 127 12.63 3.62 -17.60
CA VAL A 127 11.90 3.77 -16.33
C VAL A 127 10.63 4.55 -16.63
N LYS A 128 9.47 3.94 -16.43
CA LYS A 128 8.17 4.53 -16.76
C LYS A 128 7.34 4.76 -15.50
N SER A 129 6.67 5.90 -15.40
CA SER A 129 5.64 6.18 -14.38
C SER A 129 5.92 5.54 -12.99
N PRO A 130 6.85 6.08 -12.18
CA PRO A 130 7.19 5.55 -10.87
C PRO A 130 5.99 5.26 -9.95
N ILE A 131 6.17 4.27 -9.09
CA ILE A 131 5.19 3.79 -8.11
C ILE A 131 5.86 3.78 -6.74
N ILE A 132 5.30 4.53 -5.78
CA ILE A 132 5.79 4.58 -4.39
C ILE A 132 4.70 4.02 -3.49
N LYS A 133 5.04 3.05 -2.63
CA LYS A 133 4.12 2.44 -1.68
C LYS A 133 4.63 2.63 -0.26
N THR A 134 3.72 2.85 0.68
CA THR A 134 4.03 2.74 2.10
C THR A 134 3.09 1.76 2.78
N SER A 135 3.61 1.07 3.79
CA SER A 135 2.84 0.21 4.69
C SER A 135 3.55 0.20 6.05
N GLY A 136 2.93 0.81 7.07
CA GLY A 136 3.59 1.03 8.34
C GLY A 136 4.86 1.87 8.18
N ASP A 137 5.97 1.41 8.74
CA ASP A 137 7.28 2.08 8.68
C ASP A 137 8.06 1.79 7.39
N THR A 138 7.49 1.00 6.48
CA THR A 138 8.15 0.57 5.24
C THR A 138 7.75 1.45 4.07
N VAL A 139 8.74 1.89 3.29
CA VAL A 139 8.54 2.43 1.94
C VAL A 139 9.04 1.43 0.90
N SER A 140 8.37 1.35 -0.24
CA SER A 140 8.82 0.56 -1.39
C SER A 140 8.67 1.38 -2.66
N ALA A 141 9.71 1.42 -3.49
CA ALA A 141 9.71 2.18 -4.74
C ALA A 141 9.99 1.27 -5.94
N GLY A 142 9.32 1.59 -7.04
CA GLY A 142 9.41 0.87 -8.29
C GLY A 142 8.93 1.71 -9.45
N SER A 143 8.69 1.06 -10.58
CA SER A 143 8.24 1.74 -11.78
C SER A 143 7.54 0.79 -12.74
N GLY A 144 6.79 1.37 -13.67
CA GLY A 144 6.67 0.79 -14.99
C GLY A 144 8.04 0.63 -15.64
N TYR A 145 8.21 -0.37 -16.49
CA TYR A 145 9.47 -0.61 -17.17
C TYR A 145 9.26 -1.06 -18.60
N LEU A 146 10.26 -0.76 -19.43
CA LEU A 146 10.48 -1.41 -20.71
C LEU A 146 11.98 -1.66 -20.88
N GLY A 147 12.33 -2.86 -21.30
CA GLY A 147 13.68 -3.23 -21.69
C GLY A 147 13.65 -4.38 -22.68
N TYR A 148 14.83 -4.85 -23.08
CA TYR A 148 14.96 -6.02 -23.93
C TYR A 148 15.88 -7.04 -23.28
N TYR A 149 15.52 -8.30 -23.38
CA TYR A 149 16.30 -9.40 -22.82
C TYR A 149 16.32 -10.57 -23.80
N VAL A 150 17.53 -11.00 -24.15
CA VAL A 150 17.84 -12.16 -24.98
C VAL A 150 18.57 -13.18 -24.11
N PRO A 151 17.97 -14.34 -23.81
CA PRO A 151 18.60 -15.38 -23.01
C PRO A 151 19.95 -15.81 -23.57
N GLY A 152 20.96 -15.94 -22.69
CA GLY A 152 22.31 -16.37 -23.05
C GLY A 152 23.17 -15.33 -23.77
N LYS A 153 22.62 -14.15 -24.09
CA LYS A 153 23.36 -13.05 -24.70
C LYS A 153 23.90 -12.10 -23.63
N ASN A 154 25.20 -11.81 -23.67
CA ASN A 154 25.82 -10.82 -22.80
C ASN A 154 25.51 -9.40 -23.28
N MET A 155 25.47 -8.42 -22.36
CA MET A 155 25.16 -7.02 -22.67
C MET A 155 25.94 -6.47 -23.87
N THR A 156 27.25 -6.71 -23.95
CA THR A 156 28.11 -6.17 -25.03
C THR A 156 27.78 -6.75 -26.41
N GLN A 157 26.97 -7.80 -26.47
CA GLN A 157 26.51 -8.42 -27.72
C GLN A 157 25.14 -7.87 -28.16
N TYR A 158 24.45 -7.08 -27.32
CA TYR A 158 23.17 -6.49 -27.69
C TYR A 158 23.36 -5.47 -28.80
N THR A 159 22.40 -5.45 -29.70
CA THR A 159 22.34 -4.54 -30.83
C THR A 159 20.91 -4.04 -30.97
N GLU A 160 20.72 -3.03 -31.81
CA GLU A 160 19.37 -2.52 -32.09
C GLU A 160 18.47 -3.57 -32.75
N LYS A 161 19.04 -4.54 -33.47
CA LYS A 161 18.30 -5.66 -34.08
C LYS A 161 17.67 -6.58 -33.05
N ASP A 162 18.17 -6.59 -31.81
CA ASP A 162 17.59 -7.39 -30.73
C ASP A 162 16.34 -6.72 -30.14
N ARG A 163 16.04 -5.46 -30.48
CA ARG A 163 14.89 -4.71 -29.97
C ARG A 163 13.59 -5.07 -30.70
N VAL A 164 13.26 -6.36 -30.69
CA VAL A 164 12.04 -6.94 -31.27
C VAL A 164 11.05 -7.33 -30.18
N ASP A 165 9.78 -7.51 -30.54
CA ASP A 165 8.71 -7.85 -29.57
C ASP A 165 8.98 -9.15 -28.81
N ALA A 166 9.60 -10.15 -29.44
CA ALA A 166 9.97 -11.40 -28.79
C ALA A 166 10.95 -11.22 -27.59
N ASN A 167 11.81 -10.19 -27.66
CA ASN A 167 12.80 -9.90 -26.62
C ASN A 167 12.32 -8.81 -25.67
N LYS A 168 11.21 -8.12 -25.98
CA LYS A 168 10.69 -7.01 -25.19
C LYS A 168 10.18 -7.52 -23.85
N LYS A 169 10.61 -6.85 -22.78
CA LYS A 169 10.11 -7.03 -21.41
C LYS A 169 9.51 -5.71 -20.96
N GLN A 170 8.25 -5.74 -20.56
CA GLN A 170 7.55 -4.55 -20.08
C GLN A 170 6.50 -4.93 -19.04
N GLY A 171 6.21 -4.01 -18.13
CA GLY A 171 5.25 -4.20 -17.05
C GLY A 171 5.44 -3.14 -15.97
N GLU A 172 4.99 -3.45 -14.76
CA GLU A 172 5.28 -2.66 -13.55
C GLU A 172 5.93 -3.57 -12.50
N GLY A 173 6.82 -3.03 -11.67
CA GLY A 173 7.43 -3.79 -10.59
C GLY A 173 8.08 -2.90 -9.53
N ILE A 174 8.05 -3.38 -8.29
CA ILE A 174 8.77 -2.79 -7.15
C ILE A 174 10.16 -3.42 -7.10
N PHE A 175 11.21 -2.59 -7.08
CA PHE A 175 12.60 -3.07 -7.05
C PHE A 175 13.41 -2.49 -5.88
N SER A 176 12.75 -1.79 -4.94
CA SER A 176 13.45 -1.25 -3.79
C SER A 176 12.56 -1.14 -2.56
N LYS A 177 13.20 -1.25 -1.40
CA LYS A 177 12.56 -1.16 -0.08
C LYS A 177 13.44 -0.35 0.87
N GLY A 178 12.82 0.51 1.66
CA GLY A 178 13.50 1.34 2.67
C GLY A 178 12.58 1.62 3.85
N LYS A 179 12.84 2.71 4.57
CA LYS A 179 12.06 3.16 5.73
C LYS A 179 11.35 4.48 5.45
N VAL A 180 10.17 4.65 6.05
CA VAL A 180 9.49 5.94 6.11
C VAL A 180 10.22 6.83 7.12
N GLU A 181 10.75 7.95 6.65
CA GLU A 181 11.38 8.97 7.49
C GLU A 181 10.39 10.04 7.91
N THR A 182 9.50 10.44 7.00
CA THR A 182 8.45 11.42 7.26
C THR A 182 7.15 10.92 6.67
N ALA A 183 6.08 10.98 7.45
CA ALA A 183 4.71 10.86 7.00
C ALA A 183 3.89 11.90 7.75
N SER A 184 3.37 12.90 7.06
CA SER A 184 2.60 13.95 7.72
C SER A 184 1.52 14.51 6.82
N LEU A 185 0.46 14.98 7.45
CA LEU A 185 -0.61 15.78 6.85
C LEU A 185 -0.73 17.05 7.68
N SER A 186 -0.60 18.21 7.05
CA SER A 186 -0.81 19.51 7.69
C SER A 186 -1.58 20.43 6.75
N GLY A 187 -2.79 20.81 7.15
CA GLY A 187 -3.73 21.51 6.28
C GLY A 187 -3.99 20.73 5.00
N GLU A 188 -3.66 21.32 3.85
CA GLU A 188 -3.84 20.72 2.52
C GLU A 188 -2.57 20.05 1.97
N THR A 189 -1.51 19.90 2.77
CA THR A 189 -0.25 19.31 2.31
C THR A 189 0.01 17.98 3.00
N LEU A 190 0.25 16.95 2.22
CA LEU A 190 0.70 15.63 2.69
C LEU A 190 2.14 15.40 2.21
N THR A 191 3.04 15.08 3.12
CA THR A 191 4.44 14.77 2.84
C THR A 191 4.74 13.32 3.20
N LEU A 192 5.35 12.58 2.27
CA LEU A 192 5.91 11.25 2.52
C LEU A 192 7.38 11.26 2.08
N LYS A 193 8.30 10.93 2.98
CA LYS A 193 9.72 10.76 2.67
C LYS A 193 10.15 9.35 3.00
N GLY A 194 10.82 8.72 2.05
CA GLY A 194 11.39 7.40 2.17
C GLY A 194 12.91 7.46 2.06
N SER A 195 13.61 6.85 3.02
CA SER A 195 15.06 6.79 3.01
C SER A 195 15.62 5.39 3.26
N ASN A 196 16.94 5.24 3.05
CA ASN A 196 17.64 3.95 3.16
C ASN A 196 17.09 2.88 2.21
N LEU A 197 16.69 3.29 0.99
CA LEU A 197 16.19 2.33 0.02
C LEU A 197 17.35 1.42 -0.45
N ARG A 198 17.07 0.13 -0.50
CA ARG A 198 17.96 -0.88 -1.07
C ARG A 198 17.27 -1.67 -2.15
N TYR A 199 18.04 -2.09 -3.13
CA TYR A 199 17.54 -2.90 -4.23
C TYR A 199 16.92 -4.21 -3.70
N THR A 200 15.81 -4.62 -4.29
CA THR A 200 15.10 -5.86 -4.02
C THR A 200 14.87 -6.55 -5.35
N PRO A 201 15.71 -7.55 -5.73
CA PRO A 201 15.59 -8.23 -7.01
C PRO A 201 14.29 -9.00 -7.12
N GLN A 202 13.77 -9.12 -8.33
CA GLN A 202 12.61 -9.94 -8.62
C GLN A 202 12.93 -11.42 -8.35
N PRO A 203 12.00 -12.17 -7.75
CA PRO A 203 12.14 -13.61 -7.63
C PRO A 203 12.45 -14.25 -8.99
N GLY A 204 13.57 -14.96 -9.08
CA GLY A 204 14.01 -15.63 -10.31
C GLY A 204 15.05 -14.88 -11.14
N THR A 205 15.40 -13.63 -10.81
CA THR A 205 16.59 -12.98 -11.36
C THR A 205 17.84 -13.58 -10.74
N LYS A 206 18.45 -14.55 -11.41
CA LYS A 206 19.64 -15.27 -10.99
C LYS A 206 20.28 -16.00 -12.17
N ASP A 207 21.57 -16.33 -12.07
CA ASP A 207 22.28 -17.15 -13.07
C ASP A 207 22.13 -16.66 -14.51
N GLY A 208 22.17 -15.33 -14.70
CA GLY A 208 22.00 -14.68 -16.01
C GLY A 208 20.55 -14.54 -16.47
N LYS A 209 19.58 -15.13 -15.76
CA LYS A 209 18.15 -14.89 -15.95
C LYS A 209 17.74 -13.55 -15.36
N ILE A 210 16.93 -12.81 -16.10
CA ILE A 210 16.41 -11.50 -15.69
C ILE A 210 14.89 -11.54 -15.68
N GLU A 211 14.31 -11.19 -14.55
CA GLU A 211 12.86 -11.18 -14.36
C GLU A 211 12.32 -9.77 -14.15
N GLY A 212 11.13 -9.55 -14.72
CA GLY A 212 10.35 -8.35 -14.51
C GLY A 212 11.15 -7.04 -14.64
N VAL A 213 11.00 -6.20 -13.62
CA VAL A 213 11.58 -4.85 -13.56
C VAL A 213 13.11 -4.84 -13.46
N ASP A 214 13.76 -5.96 -13.15
CA ASP A 214 15.23 -6.03 -13.09
C ASP A 214 15.89 -5.85 -14.46
N VAL A 215 15.12 -5.95 -15.55
CA VAL A 215 15.57 -5.62 -16.90
C VAL A 215 16.03 -4.16 -17.02
N LEU A 216 15.53 -3.25 -16.17
CA LEU A 216 15.98 -1.86 -16.14
C LEU A 216 17.49 -1.72 -15.91
N PHE A 217 18.02 -2.62 -15.08
CA PHE A 217 19.42 -2.64 -14.65
C PHE A 217 20.12 -3.90 -15.15
N MET A 218 19.58 -4.52 -16.20
CA MET A 218 20.22 -5.65 -16.89
C MET A 218 20.49 -6.86 -15.97
N GLY A 219 19.71 -7.00 -14.88
CA GLY A 219 19.88 -8.08 -13.90
C GLY A 219 21.19 -8.06 -13.10
N ILE A 220 21.95 -6.95 -13.12
CA ILE A 220 23.23 -6.87 -12.40
C ILE A 220 23.06 -6.84 -10.87
N TYR A 221 21.88 -6.45 -10.39
CA TYR A 221 21.52 -6.45 -8.97
C TYR A 221 20.76 -7.72 -8.64
N ASN A 222 21.23 -8.46 -7.65
CA ASN A 222 20.76 -9.80 -7.31
C ASN A 222 20.91 -10.07 -5.81
N GLU A 223 20.58 -11.28 -5.36
CA GLU A 223 20.63 -11.67 -3.94
C GLU A 223 21.97 -11.42 -3.25
N ASN A 224 23.08 -11.43 -3.99
CA ASN A 224 24.42 -11.19 -3.48
C ASN A 224 24.87 -9.72 -3.59
N TYR A 225 24.09 -8.88 -4.30
CA TYR A 225 24.39 -7.47 -4.49
C TYR A 225 23.10 -6.63 -4.47
N LEU A 226 22.81 -6.09 -3.29
CA LEU A 226 21.63 -5.27 -2.97
C LEU A 226 22.05 -3.81 -2.71
N PRO A 227 22.46 -3.07 -3.76
CA PRO A 227 23.00 -1.73 -3.57
C PRO A 227 21.94 -0.74 -3.10
N GLU A 228 22.40 0.40 -2.59
CA GLU A 228 21.55 1.55 -2.27
C GLU A 228 20.78 2.03 -3.51
N VAL A 229 19.54 2.42 -3.30
CA VAL A 229 18.65 3.09 -4.25
C VAL A 229 18.36 4.47 -3.67
N ASP A 230 18.21 5.48 -4.52
CA ASP A 230 18.08 6.86 -4.03
C ASP A 230 16.80 7.02 -3.20
N ASP A 231 16.89 7.90 -2.21
CA ASP A 231 15.78 8.32 -1.37
C ASP A 231 14.67 8.98 -2.19
N VAL A 232 13.44 8.86 -1.72
CA VAL A 232 12.24 9.38 -2.41
C VAL A 232 11.52 10.42 -1.56
N ASP A 233 11.21 11.56 -2.16
CA ASP A 233 10.40 12.61 -1.56
C ASP A 233 9.07 12.74 -2.31
N VAL A 234 7.96 12.64 -1.60
CA VAL A 234 6.62 12.86 -2.13
C VAL A 234 5.97 14.04 -1.41
N GLU A 235 5.42 14.95 -2.19
CA GLU A 235 4.57 16.04 -1.68
C GLU A 235 3.26 16.04 -2.47
N LEU A 236 2.14 16.00 -1.76
CA LEU A 236 0.80 16.03 -2.32
C LEU A 236 0.04 17.26 -1.82
N LYS A 237 -0.77 17.84 -2.70
CA LYS A 237 -1.89 18.71 -2.31
C LYS A 237 -3.15 17.87 -2.19
N VAL A 238 -3.85 18.02 -1.08
CA VAL A 238 -5.00 17.18 -0.73
C VAL A 238 -6.15 18.00 -0.16
N LYS A 239 -7.37 17.52 -0.37
CA LYS A 239 -8.54 17.92 0.42
C LYS A 239 -8.80 16.84 1.46
N ASN A 240 -8.99 17.22 2.72
CA ASN A 240 -9.21 16.24 3.79
C ASN A 240 -10.09 16.80 4.91
N ASN A 241 -10.59 15.89 5.74
CA ASN A 241 -11.34 16.20 6.96
C ASN A 241 -10.66 15.62 8.22
N CYS A 242 -9.38 15.26 8.13
CA CYS A 242 -8.65 14.44 9.11
C CYS A 242 -7.91 15.24 10.18
N GLY A 243 -7.78 16.56 9.99
CA GLY A 243 -6.88 17.38 10.80
C GLY A 243 -5.41 17.08 10.51
N ASN A 244 -4.52 17.40 11.45
CA ASN A 244 -3.10 17.15 11.28
C ASN A 244 -2.75 15.70 11.64
N ILE A 245 -1.99 15.04 10.78
CA ILE A 245 -1.48 13.68 10.99
C ILE A 245 0.04 13.73 11.08
N SER A 246 0.61 12.93 11.97
CA SER A 246 2.05 12.72 12.05
C SER A 246 2.37 11.25 12.26
N GLY A 247 3.29 10.72 11.44
CA GLY A 247 3.78 9.36 11.47
C GLY A 247 2.87 8.36 10.74
N THR A 248 3.32 7.11 10.78
CA THR A 248 2.62 5.96 10.21
C THR A 248 2.06 5.05 11.29
N GLY A 249 1.09 4.22 10.90
CA GLY A 249 0.48 3.18 11.72
C GLY A 249 0.62 1.82 11.03
N ASN A 250 0.71 0.74 11.79
CA ASN A 250 0.79 -0.60 11.22
C ASN A 250 -0.63 -1.10 10.87
N PRO A 251 -0.89 -1.60 9.64
CA PRO A 251 -2.22 -2.04 9.19
C PRO A 251 -2.88 -3.20 9.96
N ALA A 252 -2.22 -3.74 10.99
CA ALA A 252 -2.69 -4.88 11.78
C ALA A 252 -2.45 -4.74 13.30
N ALA A 253 -1.79 -3.67 13.76
CA ALA A 253 -1.36 -3.55 15.16
C ALA A 253 -2.22 -2.62 16.01
N ASP A 254 -3.21 -1.94 15.41
CA ASP A 254 -4.00 -0.90 16.09
C ASP A 254 -5.49 -1.26 16.22
N LEU A 255 -5.80 -2.56 16.26
CA LEU A 255 -6.90 -3.01 17.09
C LEU A 255 -6.39 -2.92 18.52
N GLY A 256 -6.67 -1.78 19.15
CA GLY A 256 -6.26 -1.52 20.53
C GLY A 256 -6.47 -2.75 21.41
N THR A 257 -5.51 -3.01 22.29
CA THR A 257 -5.66 -3.94 23.40
C THR A 257 -7.09 -3.83 23.96
N PRO A 258 -7.88 -4.93 24.02
CA PRO A 258 -9.23 -4.90 24.57
C PRO A 258 -9.16 -4.75 26.10
N GLY A 259 -8.82 -3.55 26.55
CA GLY A 259 -8.96 -3.09 27.92
C GLY A 259 -10.28 -2.37 28.04
N SER A 260 -11.21 -2.94 28.79
CA SER A 260 -12.57 -2.44 29.09
C SER A 260 -13.67 -2.83 28.09
N LEU A 261 -13.87 -4.13 27.88
CA LEU A 261 -15.21 -4.67 27.61
C LEU A 261 -15.79 -5.24 28.92
N SER A 262 -17.00 -4.82 29.28
CA SER A 262 -17.74 -5.35 30.42
C SER A 262 -18.06 -6.84 30.22
N LYS A 263 -18.17 -7.57 31.33
CA LYS A 263 -18.04 -9.03 31.47
C LYS A 263 -19.22 -9.96 31.06
N PRO A 264 -20.00 -9.74 29.97
CA PRO A 264 -20.80 -10.86 29.43
C PRO A 264 -20.24 -11.51 28.14
N TRP A 265 -19.44 -10.80 27.34
CA TRP A 265 -19.17 -11.22 25.94
C TRP A 265 -17.92 -12.09 25.74
N ALA A 266 -17.10 -12.29 26.78
CA ALA A 266 -15.89 -13.12 26.70
C ALA A 266 -16.18 -14.63 26.52
N ILE A 267 -17.43 -15.08 26.67
CA ILE A 267 -17.78 -16.51 26.63
C ILE A 267 -18.08 -17.01 25.20
N VAL A 268 -18.38 -16.13 24.23
CA VAL A 268 -18.77 -16.55 22.87
C VAL A 268 -17.57 -16.76 21.93
N LEU A 269 -16.39 -16.23 22.24
CA LEU A 269 -15.18 -16.33 21.38
C LEU A 269 -14.16 -17.39 21.82
N GLY A 270 -14.47 -18.20 22.83
CA GLY A 270 -13.59 -19.27 23.31
C GLY A 270 -13.65 -20.58 22.51
N ILE A 271 -14.59 -20.73 21.58
CA ILE A 271 -14.75 -21.95 20.78
C ILE A 271 -14.93 -21.54 19.32
N LEU A 272 -13.82 -21.24 18.65
CA LEU A 272 -13.55 -21.43 17.20
C LEU A 272 -12.20 -20.76 16.89
N GLY A 273 -11.16 -21.27 17.56
CA GLY A 273 -9.79 -21.04 17.13
C GLY A 273 -9.50 -21.87 15.89
N GLY A 274 -9.24 -21.19 14.78
CA GLY A 274 -8.70 -21.80 13.56
C GLY A 274 -9.59 -21.62 12.35
N PHE A 275 -9.40 -20.50 11.64
CA PHE A 275 -9.19 -20.45 10.18
C PHE A 275 -9.04 -18.99 9.78
N ALA A 276 -7.79 -18.54 9.69
CA ALA A 276 -7.42 -17.31 9.02
C ALA A 276 -7.57 -17.51 7.51
N ALA A 277 -8.78 -17.29 6.98
CA ALA A 277 -9.08 -16.96 5.58
C ALA A 277 -10.61 -17.01 5.38
N LEU A 278 -11.31 -15.87 5.54
CA LEU A 278 -12.63 -15.54 4.93
C LEU A 278 -13.30 -14.32 5.59
N ALA A 279 -12.56 -13.28 5.95
CA ALA A 279 -13.18 -12.05 6.51
C ALA A 279 -13.95 -11.22 5.46
N GLY A 280 -13.82 -11.51 4.17
CA GLY A 280 -14.50 -10.78 3.08
C GLY A 280 -15.91 -11.24 2.72
N LEU A 281 -16.38 -12.39 3.22
CA LEU A 281 -17.67 -12.98 2.80
C LEU A 281 -18.75 -12.97 3.91
N PHE A 282 -18.38 -12.67 5.15
CA PHE A 282 -19.30 -12.78 6.28
C PHE A 282 -20.29 -11.60 6.40
N HIS A 283 -19.91 -10.41 5.94
CA HIS A 283 -20.79 -9.23 5.98
C HIS A 283 -21.92 -9.28 4.94
N VAL A 284 -21.73 -9.99 3.81
CA VAL A 284 -22.75 -10.11 2.75
C VAL A 284 -23.77 -11.20 3.09
N PHE A 285 -23.38 -12.26 3.80
CA PHE A 285 -24.27 -13.37 4.12
C PHE A 285 -25.27 -13.06 5.24
N MET A 286 -24.90 -12.26 6.25
CA MET A 286 -25.78 -12.01 7.41
C MET A 286 -26.99 -11.10 7.10
N ASN A 287 -26.94 -10.29 6.04
CA ASN A 287 -28.04 -9.38 5.67
C ASN A 287 -29.07 -9.97 4.68
N SER A 288 -28.91 -11.23 4.26
CA SER A 288 -29.70 -11.80 3.16
C SER A 288 -30.88 -12.69 3.58
N GLY A 289 -31.16 -12.86 4.88
CA GLY A 289 -32.33 -13.62 5.36
C GLY A 289 -32.36 -15.11 5.00
N LEU A 290 -31.27 -15.66 4.45
CA LEU A 290 -31.21 -16.99 3.84
C LEU A 290 -31.05 -18.17 4.81
N LEU A 291 -31.06 -17.93 6.13
CA LEU A 291 -30.92 -18.99 7.14
C LEU A 291 -32.23 -19.44 7.79
N GLN A 292 -33.39 -18.91 7.37
CA GLN A 292 -34.68 -19.31 7.94
C GLN A 292 -35.21 -20.68 7.45
N ASN A 293 -34.51 -21.39 6.54
CA ASN A 293 -35.03 -22.61 5.90
C ASN A 293 -34.09 -23.84 5.89
N LEU A 294 -33.13 -23.96 6.82
CA LEU A 294 -32.28 -25.16 6.88
C LEU A 294 -32.82 -26.24 7.85
N PRO A 295 -32.92 -27.52 7.43
CA PRO A 295 -33.68 -28.57 8.12
C PRO A 295 -32.81 -29.36 9.13
N PHE A 296 -32.11 -28.67 10.04
CA PHE A 296 -31.23 -29.35 11.01
C PHE A 296 -31.58 -29.14 12.49
N PHE A 297 -32.73 -28.53 12.79
CA PHE A 297 -33.30 -28.53 14.14
C PHE A 297 -34.69 -29.18 14.12
N ASN A 298 -34.73 -30.51 14.02
CA ASN A 298 -35.88 -31.26 14.51
C ASN A 298 -35.47 -32.70 14.89
N ARG A 299 -34.94 -32.85 16.10
CA ARG A 299 -35.23 -33.93 17.07
C ARG A 299 -34.44 -33.70 18.35
#